data_AF-A0A2D7U7I2-F1
#
_entry.id   AF-A0A2D7U7I2-F1
#
_cell.length_a   1.000
_cell.length_b   1.000
_cell.length_c   1.000
_cell.angle_alpha   90.00
_cell.angle_beta   90.00
_cell.angle_gamma   90.00
#
_symmetry.space_group_name_H-M   'P 1'
#
loop_
_entity.id
_entity.type
_entity.pdbx_description
1 polymer ?
#
loop_
_entity_poly.entity_id
_entity_poly.type
_entity_poly.pdbx_seq_one_letter_code
_entity_poly.pdbx_strand_id
1 'polypeptide(L)'
;MQKLHMRFILLTLLASFSYSENSYKLGLGSCIDYDYPIPAWDSIEQESINFFFFLGDNIYGDVPSGKLDSVKSSYKDMNEKMPEWLQKTEKLVIWDDHDYGLNDAGANYLYKAESQNIYNNAWKINQNDPRRSREGIYFSELKIINQKKVLFIGLDTRYFRSNLMKIGNSYKPHKNNNTTILGSTQWDWLKSQVTQEHDILILASSIQVLATEHRFEKWANFPHERESLLNLLNTLDSNILIISGDRHRAGFYRKDNIYEFTSSSINKGIFPYYETDALLIGDTYTQNNYGIIEFYEDSLQLFIKSENMTVLESLEIPLK
;
A
#
# COMPACT_ATOMS: atom_id res chain seq x y z
N MET A 1 28.66 3.62 78.56
CA MET A 1 27.50 3.04 77.84
C MET A 1 27.13 3.96 76.67
N GLN A 2 27.70 3.73 75.49
CA GLN A 2 27.33 4.44 74.26
C GLN A 2 26.37 3.55 73.45
N LYS A 3 25.16 4.04 73.18
CA LYS A 3 24.17 3.36 72.34
C LYS A 3 24.43 3.70 70.88
N LEU A 4 24.90 2.71 70.12
CA LEU A 4 25.05 2.78 68.67
C LEU A 4 23.66 2.73 68.00
N HIS A 5 23.22 3.83 67.38
CA HIS A 5 22.01 3.84 66.55
C HIS A 5 22.38 3.42 65.13
N MET A 6 22.03 2.18 64.77
CA MET A 6 22.19 1.66 63.42
C MET A 6 21.00 2.13 62.58
N ARG A 7 21.21 3.11 61.69
CA ARG A 7 20.21 3.53 60.71
C ARG A 7 20.28 2.59 59.50
N PHE A 8 19.24 1.79 59.30
CA PHE A 8 19.01 1.08 58.05
C PHE A 8 18.54 2.08 56.98
N ILE A 9 19.34 2.26 55.94
CA ILE A 9 18.93 2.96 54.72
C ILE A 9 18.27 1.91 53.83
N LEU A 10 16.95 2.02 53.67
CA LEU A 10 16.19 1.20 52.74
C LEU A 10 16.36 1.79 51.33
N LEU A 11 17.22 1.20 50.50
CA LEU A 11 17.28 1.51 49.08
C LEU A 11 16.06 0.88 48.41
N THR A 12 15.06 1.69 48.07
CA THR A 12 14.00 1.31 47.13
C THR A 12 14.55 1.38 45.72
N LEU A 13 14.87 0.22 45.13
CA LEU A 13 15.10 0.09 43.70
C LEU A 13 13.75 0.35 42.98
N LEU A 14 13.59 1.53 42.38
CA LEU A 14 12.53 1.76 41.41
C LEU A 14 12.98 1.12 40.09
N ALA A 15 12.52 -0.11 39.84
CA ALA A 15 12.63 -0.70 38.52
C ALA A 15 11.63 0.00 37.59
N SER A 16 12.13 0.91 36.76
CA SER A 16 11.38 1.45 35.63
C SER A 16 11.22 0.32 34.61
N PHE A 17 10.11 -0.41 34.67
CA PHE A 17 9.68 -1.21 33.52
C PHE A 17 9.32 -0.22 32.41
N SER A 18 10.26 0.04 31.51
CA SER A 18 9.90 0.54 30.19
C SER A 18 9.20 -0.63 29.52
N TYR A 19 7.87 -0.62 29.51
CA TYR A 19 7.13 -1.43 28.56
C TYR A 19 7.56 -0.90 27.20
N SER A 20 8.49 -1.61 26.55
CA SER A 20 8.61 -1.53 25.11
C SER A 20 7.27 -2.00 24.60
N GLU A 21 6.37 -1.07 24.29
CA GLU A 21 5.22 -1.37 23.45
C GLU A 21 5.82 -2.04 22.21
N ASN A 22 5.56 -3.33 22.03
CA ASN A 22 5.94 -4.01 20.80
C ASN A 22 5.04 -3.41 19.71
N SER A 23 5.44 -2.27 19.16
CA SER A 23 4.77 -1.65 18.03
C SER A 23 4.76 -2.68 16.91
N TYR A 24 3.57 -3.11 16.54
CA TYR A 24 3.42 -3.92 15.35
C TYR A 24 3.67 -2.99 14.16
N LYS A 25 4.50 -3.37 13.19
CA LYS A 25 4.91 -2.51 12.07
C LYS A 25 4.62 -3.14 10.71
N LEU A 26 3.98 -2.37 9.85
CA LEU A 26 3.78 -2.66 8.44
C LEU A 26 4.72 -1.77 7.62
N GLY A 27 5.59 -2.38 6.81
CA GLY A 27 6.34 -1.68 5.77
C GLY A 27 5.58 -1.70 4.44
N LEU A 28 5.63 -0.64 3.64
CA LEU A 28 4.91 -0.59 2.37
C LEU A 28 5.59 0.25 1.29
N GLY A 29 5.41 -0.13 0.04
CA GLY A 29 5.96 0.60 -1.10
C GLY A 29 5.55 0.01 -2.46
N SER A 30 5.86 0.76 -3.51
CA SER A 30 5.59 0.44 -4.91
C SER A 30 6.77 0.81 -5.80
N CYS A 31 6.69 0.47 -7.09
CA CYS A 31 7.61 0.94 -8.13
C CYS A 31 9.06 0.51 -7.85
N ILE A 32 9.27 -0.80 -7.94
CA ILE A 32 10.53 -1.50 -7.67
C ILE A 32 11.11 -2.03 -8.98
N ASP A 33 12.30 -1.57 -9.31
CA ASP A 33 13.00 -1.96 -10.53
C ASP A 33 14.28 -2.72 -10.20
N TYR A 34 14.23 -4.03 -10.40
CA TYR A 34 15.31 -4.96 -10.06
C TYR A 34 16.52 -4.89 -11.02
N ASP A 35 16.48 -4.03 -12.04
CA ASP A 35 17.65 -3.71 -12.87
C ASP A 35 18.58 -2.69 -12.19
N TYR A 36 18.11 -2.02 -11.14
CA TYR A 36 18.87 -1.03 -10.37
C TYR A 36 19.08 -1.50 -8.93
N PRO A 37 20.10 -0.96 -8.22
CA PRO A 37 20.24 -1.17 -6.79
C PRO A 37 18.97 -0.76 -6.02
N ILE A 38 18.69 -1.46 -4.91
CA ILE A 38 17.56 -1.15 -4.02
C ILE A 38 18.09 -0.95 -2.59
N PRO A 39 18.77 0.17 -2.27
CA PRO A 39 19.34 0.41 -0.94
C PRO A 39 18.28 0.44 0.17
N ALA A 40 17.04 0.79 -0.18
CA ALA A 40 15.91 0.81 0.75
C ALA A 40 15.67 -0.54 1.45
N TRP A 41 16.07 -1.68 0.87
CA TRP A 41 15.94 -2.98 1.53
C TRP A 41 16.76 -3.10 2.81
N ASP A 42 17.99 -2.58 2.84
CA ASP A 42 18.83 -2.60 4.04
C ASP A 42 18.22 -1.69 5.13
N SER A 43 17.60 -0.59 4.72
CA SER A 43 16.89 0.33 5.63
C SER A 43 15.61 -0.28 6.18
N ILE A 44 14.81 -0.94 5.35
CA ILE A 44 13.54 -1.58 5.78
C ILE A 44 13.83 -2.78 6.68
N GLU A 45 14.91 -3.53 6.46
CA GLU A 45 15.32 -4.61 7.38
C GLU A 45 15.53 -4.07 8.81
N GLN A 46 16.17 -2.90 8.94
CA GLN A 46 16.44 -2.25 10.22
C GLN A 46 15.17 -1.75 10.92
N GLU A 47 14.07 -1.54 10.20
CA GLU A 47 12.78 -1.16 10.79
C GLU A 47 12.14 -2.30 11.59
N SER A 48 12.62 -3.55 11.42
CA SER A 48 12.10 -4.74 12.11
C SER A 48 10.59 -4.95 11.88
N ILE A 49 10.16 -4.81 10.62
CA ILE A 49 8.74 -4.94 10.24
C ILE A 49 8.18 -6.35 10.45
N ASN A 50 6.89 -6.42 10.74
CA ASN A 50 6.17 -7.69 10.86
C ASN A 50 5.70 -8.23 9.49
N PHE A 51 5.22 -7.34 8.62
CA PHE A 51 4.91 -7.67 7.22
C PHE A 51 5.16 -6.49 6.28
N PHE A 52 5.26 -6.80 5.00
CA PHE A 52 5.43 -5.82 3.93
C PHE A 52 4.22 -5.83 2.98
N PHE A 53 3.70 -4.66 2.62
CA PHE A 53 2.65 -4.49 1.61
C PHE A 53 3.25 -3.94 0.31
N PHE A 54 3.26 -4.80 -0.71
CA PHE A 54 3.58 -4.48 -2.09
C PHE A 54 2.38 -3.84 -2.78
N LEU A 55 2.50 -2.57 -3.17
CA LEU A 55 1.41 -1.74 -3.68
C LEU A 55 1.33 -1.68 -5.22
N GLY A 56 2.08 -2.55 -5.90
CA GLY A 56 2.14 -2.62 -7.35
C GLY A 56 3.40 -2.00 -7.92
N ASP A 57 3.56 -2.15 -9.24
CA ASP A 57 4.84 -2.02 -9.94
C ASP A 57 5.96 -2.75 -9.20
N ASN A 58 5.67 -3.98 -8.79
CA ASN A 58 6.64 -4.78 -8.04
C ASN A 58 7.78 -5.25 -8.94
N ILE A 59 7.55 -5.20 -10.25
CA ILE A 59 8.49 -5.44 -11.32
C ILE A 59 8.17 -4.49 -12.48
N TYR A 60 9.19 -4.11 -13.25
CA TYR A 60 9.03 -3.47 -14.56
C TYR A 60 9.22 -4.54 -15.64
N GLY A 61 8.11 -5.05 -16.17
CA GLY A 61 8.13 -6.14 -17.15
C GLY A 61 7.21 -5.92 -18.35
N ASP A 62 6.50 -4.81 -18.40
CA ASP A 62 5.67 -4.44 -19.54
C ASP A 62 6.54 -4.11 -20.76
N VAL A 63 5.93 -4.30 -21.93
CA VAL A 63 6.54 -3.92 -23.20
C VAL A 63 5.47 -3.31 -24.10
N PRO A 64 5.81 -2.46 -25.09
CA PRO A 64 4.81 -1.83 -25.96
C PRO A 64 3.90 -2.80 -26.70
N SER A 65 4.37 -4.04 -26.93
CA SER A 65 3.56 -5.09 -27.56
C SER A 65 2.52 -5.74 -26.63
N GLY A 66 2.62 -5.48 -25.33
CA GLY A 66 1.83 -6.14 -24.29
C GLY A 66 2.14 -7.62 -24.10
N LYS A 67 3.23 -8.16 -24.66
CA LYS A 67 3.59 -9.58 -24.45
C LYS A 67 4.21 -9.80 -23.07
N LEU A 68 4.03 -11.01 -22.54
CA LEU A 68 4.34 -11.33 -21.14
C LEU A 68 5.73 -11.96 -20.91
N ASP A 69 6.56 -12.13 -21.94
CA ASP A 69 7.88 -12.75 -21.77
C ASP A 69 8.77 -11.93 -20.81
N SER A 70 8.73 -10.61 -20.92
CA SER A 70 9.48 -9.72 -20.02
C SER A 70 8.88 -9.73 -18.61
N VAL A 71 7.56 -9.77 -18.44
CA VAL A 71 6.90 -9.96 -17.13
C VAL A 71 7.39 -11.24 -16.43
N LYS A 72 7.45 -12.37 -17.17
CA LYS A 72 7.96 -13.65 -16.62
C LYS A 72 9.42 -13.52 -16.17
N SER A 73 10.26 -12.89 -16.98
CA SER A 73 11.67 -12.66 -16.64
C SER A 73 11.83 -11.72 -15.44
N SER A 74 11.14 -10.59 -15.40
CA SER A 74 11.26 -9.62 -14.31
C SER A 74 10.79 -10.22 -12.97
N TYR A 75 9.76 -11.08 -12.96
CA TYR A 75 9.39 -11.83 -11.75
C TYR A 75 10.42 -12.88 -11.32
N LYS A 76 11.11 -13.50 -12.27
CA LYS A 76 12.22 -14.40 -11.95
C LYS A 76 13.35 -13.61 -11.28
N ASP A 77 13.73 -12.49 -11.87
CA ASP A 77 14.75 -11.58 -11.33
C ASP A 77 14.39 -11.07 -9.93
N MET A 78 13.14 -10.65 -9.72
CA MET A 78 12.61 -10.27 -8.41
C MET A 78 12.83 -11.38 -7.38
N ASN A 79 12.44 -12.62 -7.70
CA ASN A 79 12.57 -13.74 -6.77
C ASN A 79 14.04 -14.11 -6.48
N GLU A 80 14.94 -13.94 -7.44
CA GLU A 80 16.37 -14.19 -7.27
C GLU A 80 17.08 -13.09 -6.46
N LYS A 81 16.67 -11.83 -6.64
CA LYS A 81 17.29 -10.65 -6.02
C LYS A 81 16.62 -10.22 -4.70
N MET A 82 15.44 -10.74 -4.37
CA MET A 82 14.75 -10.43 -3.12
C MET A 82 15.61 -10.87 -1.92
N PRO A 83 15.93 -9.98 -0.96
CA PRO A 83 16.73 -10.33 0.22
C PRO A 83 16.12 -11.45 1.05
N GLU A 84 16.95 -12.26 1.71
CA GLU A 84 16.50 -13.41 2.50
C GLU A 84 15.54 -13.01 3.64
N TRP A 85 15.81 -11.88 4.31
CA TRP A 85 14.91 -11.36 5.34
C TRP A 85 13.52 -11.12 4.77
N LEU A 86 13.43 -10.45 3.61
CA LEU A 86 12.17 -10.10 2.96
C LEU A 86 11.47 -11.36 2.46
N GLN A 87 12.19 -12.37 1.96
CA GLN A 87 11.60 -13.66 1.59
C GLN A 87 10.88 -14.33 2.78
N LYS A 88 11.40 -14.18 4.00
CA LYS A 88 10.82 -14.72 5.25
C LYS A 88 9.74 -13.83 5.86
N THR A 89 9.76 -12.53 5.58
CA THR A 89 8.72 -11.58 6.02
C THR A 89 7.38 -11.92 5.35
N GLU A 90 6.29 -11.82 6.12
CA GLU A 90 4.95 -11.95 5.57
C GLU A 90 4.64 -10.84 4.56
N LYS A 91 3.95 -11.16 3.47
CA LYS A 91 3.71 -10.23 2.36
C LYS A 91 2.24 -10.15 2.00
N LEU A 92 1.75 -8.92 1.94
CA LEU A 92 0.50 -8.58 1.28
C LEU A 92 0.86 -7.97 -0.08
N VAL A 93 0.20 -8.39 -1.15
CA VAL A 93 0.64 -8.04 -2.50
C VAL A 93 -0.56 -7.75 -3.38
N ILE A 94 -0.53 -6.57 -4.01
CA ILE A 94 -1.30 -6.24 -5.20
C ILE A 94 -0.35 -5.91 -6.36
N TRP A 95 -0.86 -5.95 -7.58
CA TRP A 95 -0.13 -5.55 -8.78
C TRP A 95 -0.45 -4.11 -9.19
N ASP A 96 0.35 -3.57 -10.11
CA ASP A 96 -0.09 -2.46 -10.96
C ASP A 96 0.19 -2.73 -12.45
N ASP A 97 0.22 -1.72 -13.32
CA ASP A 97 0.27 -1.94 -14.77
C ASP A 97 1.57 -2.58 -15.28
N HIS A 98 2.70 -2.30 -14.64
CA HIS A 98 3.98 -2.90 -15.02
C HIS A 98 4.07 -4.40 -14.67
N ASP A 99 3.42 -4.82 -13.58
CA ASP A 99 3.16 -6.23 -13.26
C ASP A 99 2.12 -6.83 -14.23
N TYR A 100 1.07 -6.06 -14.55
CA TYR A 100 -0.03 -6.46 -15.41
C TYR A 100 0.43 -6.76 -16.84
N GLY A 101 1.46 -6.05 -17.32
CA GLY A 101 2.18 -6.34 -18.56
C GLY A 101 2.00 -5.32 -19.68
N LEU A 102 1.26 -4.24 -19.43
CA LEU A 102 1.14 -3.11 -20.37
C LEU A 102 0.78 -1.84 -19.60
N ASN A 103 1.61 -0.81 -19.74
CA ASN A 103 1.42 0.51 -19.12
C ASN A 103 0.00 1.07 -19.33
N ASP A 104 -0.61 1.52 -18.25
CA ASP A 104 -1.97 2.05 -18.12
C ASP A 104 -3.08 1.12 -18.65
N ALA A 105 -2.83 -0.17 -18.83
CA ALA A 105 -3.81 -1.09 -19.42
C ALA A 105 -4.85 -1.57 -18.40
N GLY A 106 -6.04 -1.91 -18.91
CA GLY A 106 -7.18 -2.33 -18.09
C GLY A 106 -7.85 -3.57 -18.67
N ALA A 107 -9.17 -3.66 -18.53
CA ALA A 107 -9.96 -4.82 -18.92
C ALA A 107 -9.84 -5.26 -20.38
N ASN A 108 -9.43 -4.36 -21.28
CA ASN A 108 -9.23 -4.63 -22.70
C ASN A 108 -7.86 -5.26 -23.02
N TYR A 109 -6.99 -5.42 -22.02
CA TYR A 109 -5.68 -6.02 -22.21
C TYR A 109 -5.81 -7.51 -22.56
N LEU A 110 -5.27 -7.88 -23.73
CA LEU A 110 -5.43 -9.21 -24.32
C LEU A 110 -4.94 -10.34 -23.40
N TYR A 111 -3.83 -10.11 -22.69
CA TYR A 111 -3.16 -11.15 -21.92
C TYR A 111 -3.45 -11.12 -20.42
N LYS A 112 -4.49 -10.39 -19.98
CA LYS A 112 -4.77 -10.18 -18.54
C LYS A 112 -4.89 -11.46 -17.71
N ALA A 113 -5.53 -12.50 -18.26
CA ALA A 113 -5.69 -13.78 -17.57
C ALA A 113 -4.36 -14.55 -17.48
N GLU A 114 -3.52 -14.50 -18.53
CA GLU A 114 -2.19 -15.09 -18.48
C GLU A 114 -1.28 -14.33 -17.52
N SER A 115 -1.37 -13.00 -17.49
CA SER A 115 -0.66 -12.14 -16.54
C SER A 115 -1.01 -12.49 -15.09
N GLN A 116 -2.30 -12.64 -14.78
CA GLN A 116 -2.75 -13.09 -13.45
C GLN A 116 -2.16 -14.46 -13.07
N ASN A 117 -2.06 -15.39 -14.01
CA ASN A 117 -1.45 -16.69 -13.75
C ASN A 117 0.06 -16.57 -13.44
N ILE A 118 0.78 -15.72 -14.16
CA ILE A 118 2.20 -15.44 -13.89
C ILE A 118 2.36 -14.82 -12.52
N TYR A 119 1.58 -13.77 -12.22
CA TYR A 119 1.53 -13.11 -10.91
C TYR A 119 1.32 -14.13 -9.78
N ASN A 120 0.26 -14.94 -9.88
CA ASN A 120 -0.08 -15.93 -8.86
C ASN A 120 1.04 -16.95 -8.64
N ASN A 121 1.73 -17.35 -9.71
CA ASN A 121 2.85 -18.29 -9.63
C ASN A 121 4.10 -17.65 -9.02
N ALA A 122 4.44 -16.42 -9.46
CA ALA A 122 5.59 -15.68 -8.96
C ALA A 122 5.50 -15.42 -7.45
N TRP A 123 4.33 -15.00 -6.97
CA TRP A 123 4.05 -14.75 -5.55
C TRP A 123 3.68 -16.00 -4.75
N LYS A 124 3.71 -17.19 -5.38
CA LYS A 124 3.39 -18.48 -4.76
C LYS A 124 2.03 -18.45 -4.03
N ILE A 125 1.04 -17.77 -4.60
CA ILE A 125 -0.31 -17.69 -4.06
C ILE A 125 -0.85 -19.12 -3.87
N ASN A 126 -1.51 -19.42 -2.74
CA ASN A 126 -1.95 -20.77 -2.42
C ASN A 126 -2.83 -21.35 -3.53
N GLN A 127 -2.71 -22.66 -3.82
CA GLN A 127 -3.50 -23.32 -4.87
C GLN A 127 -5.01 -23.25 -4.64
N ASN A 128 -5.45 -23.19 -3.39
CA ASN A 128 -6.85 -23.08 -3.00
C ASN A 128 -7.33 -21.63 -2.82
N ASP A 129 -6.46 -20.63 -3.06
CA ASP A 129 -6.82 -19.23 -2.92
C ASP A 129 -7.80 -18.81 -4.05
N PRO A 130 -8.88 -18.06 -3.74
CA PRO A 130 -9.81 -17.57 -4.75
C PRO A 130 -9.14 -16.85 -5.93
N ARG A 131 -8.00 -16.17 -5.71
CA ARG A 131 -7.23 -15.50 -6.78
C ARG A 131 -6.76 -16.42 -7.91
N ARG A 132 -6.78 -17.75 -7.72
CA ARG A 132 -6.47 -18.72 -8.78
C ARG A 132 -7.69 -19.25 -9.53
N SER A 133 -8.90 -19.00 -9.03
CA SER A 133 -10.15 -19.49 -9.61
C SER A 133 -11.14 -18.37 -9.98
N ARG A 134 -10.86 -17.12 -9.59
CA ARG A 134 -11.61 -15.93 -9.99
C ARG A 134 -10.76 -14.99 -10.83
N GLU A 135 -11.45 -14.15 -11.58
CA GLU A 135 -10.87 -13.01 -12.27
C GLU A 135 -10.38 -11.95 -11.27
N GLY A 136 -9.16 -11.46 -11.46
CA GLY A 136 -8.55 -10.42 -10.62
C GLY A 136 -7.84 -10.94 -9.36
N ILE A 137 -6.85 -10.18 -8.91
CA ILE A 137 -5.91 -10.54 -7.82
C ILE A 137 -6.28 -9.98 -6.45
N TYR A 138 -7.45 -9.34 -6.33
CA TYR A 138 -7.92 -8.75 -5.09
C TYR A 138 -8.05 -9.78 -3.97
N PHE A 139 -7.96 -9.36 -2.71
CA PHE A 139 -8.03 -10.25 -1.54
C PHE A 139 -8.41 -9.48 -0.27
N SER A 140 -8.79 -10.23 0.77
CA SER A 140 -9.09 -9.69 2.10
C SER A 140 -8.42 -10.57 3.16
N GLU A 141 -7.90 -9.95 4.21
CA GLU A 141 -7.31 -10.63 5.37
C GLU A 141 -7.62 -9.88 6.65
N LEU A 142 -8.17 -10.57 7.65
CA LEU A 142 -8.44 -10.02 8.97
C LEU A 142 -7.33 -10.46 9.93
N LYS A 143 -6.66 -9.50 10.58
CA LYS A 143 -5.65 -9.75 11.62
C LYS A 143 -6.08 -9.11 12.94
N ILE A 144 -5.60 -9.66 14.04
CA ILE A 144 -5.70 -9.02 15.37
C ILE A 144 -4.34 -8.42 15.70
N ILE A 145 -4.27 -7.10 15.77
CA ILE A 145 -3.05 -6.33 16.06
C ILE A 145 -3.36 -5.43 17.26
N ASN A 146 -2.60 -5.55 18.34
CA ASN A 146 -2.82 -4.79 19.58
C ASN A 146 -4.28 -4.81 20.06
N GLN A 147 -4.91 -5.99 20.02
CA GLN A 147 -6.33 -6.21 20.40
C GLN A 147 -7.36 -5.54 19.48
N LYS A 148 -6.94 -4.88 18.40
CA LYS A 148 -7.80 -4.33 17.35
C LYS A 148 -7.91 -5.31 16.18
N LYS A 149 -9.11 -5.44 15.63
CA LYS A 149 -9.39 -6.15 14.37
C LYS A 149 -9.01 -5.25 13.20
N VAL A 150 -7.92 -5.60 12.50
CA VAL A 150 -7.44 -4.87 11.33
C VAL A 150 -7.78 -5.66 10.07
N LEU A 151 -8.68 -5.11 9.27
CA LEU A 151 -9.08 -5.67 7.98
C LEU A 151 -8.18 -5.09 6.89
N PHE A 152 -7.37 -5.94 6.27
CA PHE A 152 -6.60 -5.62 5.08
C PHE A 152 -7.39 -6.01 3.84
N ILE A 153 -7.58 -5.07 2.91
CA ILE A 153 -8.18 -5.34 1.61
C ILE A 153 -7.23 -4.87 0.52
N GLY A 154 -6.79 -5.79 -0.34
CA GLY A 154 -6.10 -5.47 -1.57
C GLY A 154 -7.07 -5.37 -2.74
N LEU A 155 -7.18 -4.20 -3.36
CA LEU A 155 -7.94 -4.01 -4.59
C LEU A 155 -7.11 -4.41 -5.82
N ASP A 156 -7.82 -4.61 -6.92
CA ASP A 156 -7.30 -4.83 -8.26
C ASP A 156 -7.91 -3.75 -9.14
N THR A 157 -7.12 -2.76 -9.49
CA THR A 157 -7.55 -1.59 -10.28
C THR A 157 -7.23 -1.76 -11.76
N ARG A 158 -6.79 -2.96 -12.19
CA ARG A 158 -6.39 -3.25 -13.57
C ARG A 158 -7.38 -4.19 -14.25
N TYR A 159 -7.68 -5.34 -13.66
CA TYR A 159 -8.34 -6.45 -14.35
C TYR A 159 -9.70 -6.09 -14.99
N PHE A 160 -10.49 -5.27 -14.30
CA PHE A 160 -11.85 -4.88 -14.69
C PHE A 160 -11.95 -3.45 -15.19
N ARG A 161 -10.88 -2.66 -15.05
CA ARG A 161 -10.94 -1.22 -15.27
C ARG A 161 -11.17 -0.89 -16.74
N SER A 162 -12.11 0.03 -16.97
CA SER A 162 -12.38 0.59 -18.29
C SER A 162 -11.19 1.42 -18.81
N ASN A 163 -11.10 1.60 -20.12
CA ASN A 163 -10.01 2.39 -20.71
C ASN A 163 -10.01 3.83 -20.20
N LEU A 164 -8.84 4.38 -19.88
CA LEU A 164 -8.68 5.81 -19.55
C LEU A 164 -8.97 6.70 -20.76
N MET A 165 -9.41 7.91 -20.47
CA MET A 165 -9.47 8.99 -21.45
C MET A 165 -8.23 9.89 -21.33
N LYS A 166 -7.36 9.85 -22.35
CA LYS A 166 -6.14 10.66 -22.42
C LYS A 166 -6.30 11.80 -23.41
N ILE A 167 -5.99 13.04 -22.99
CA ILE A 167 -5.93 14.22 -23.87
C ILE A 167 -4.55 14.85 -23.70
N GLY A 168 -3.75 14.82 -24.77
CA GLY A 168 -2.33 15.17 -24.69
C GLY A 168 -1.61 14.28 -23.69
N ASN A 169 -0.92 14.88 -22.73
CA ASN A 169 -0.18 14.17 -21.69
C ASN A 169 -0.94 14.06 -20.35
N SER A 170 -2.28 14.16 -20.37
CA SER A 170 -3.11 14.15 -19.16
C SER A 170 -4.30 13.21 -19.29
N TYR A 171 -4.51 12.38 -18.27
CA TYR A 171 -5.74 11.64 -18.09
C TYR A 171 -6.84 12.56 -17.58
N LYS A 172 -8.03 12.40 -18.15
CA LYS A 172 -9.19 13.24 -17.90
C LYS A 172 -10.32 12.43 -17.30
N PRO A 173 -11.16 13.04 -16.44
CA PRO A 173 -12.34 12.38 -15.89
C PRO A 173 -13.29 11.88 -16.98
N HIS A 174 -13.74 10.64 -16.87
CA HIS A 174 -14.83 10.13 -17.69
C HIS A 174 -16.11 10.91 -17.41
N LYS A 175 -16.86 11.20 -18.48
CA LYS A 175 -18.24 11.72 -18.40
C LYS A 175 -19.29 10.60 -18.46
N ASN A 176 -18.84 9.36 -18.68
CA ASN A 176 -19.70 8.20 -18.87
C ASN A 176 -19.71 7.34 -17.60
N ASN A 177 -20.88 7.25 -16.96
CA ASN A 177 -21.06 6.51 -15.71
C ASN A 177 -21.14 4.97 -15.91
N ASN A 178 -21.06 4.47 -17.15
CA ASN A 178 -20.97 3.04 -17.44
C ASN A 178 -19.52 2.51 -17.42
N THR A 179 -18.54 3.38 -17.17
CA THR A 179 -17.14 2.95 -16.98
C THR A 179 -16.95 2.41 -15.56
N THR A 180 -15.90 1.65 -15.31
CA THR A 180 -15.66 1.06 -13.99
C THR A 180 -14.16 0.92 -13.70
N ILE A 181 -13.77 0.86 -12.42
CA ILE A 181 -12.43 0.45 -12.00
C ILE A 181 -12.47 -1.01 -11.55
N LEU A 182 -13.38 -1.33 -10.62
CA LEU A 182 -13.42 -2.66 -10.00
C LEU A 182 -14.29 -3.66 -10.78
N GLY A 183 -15.23 -3.18 -11.60
CA GLY A 183 -16.27 -4.03 -12.18
C GLY A 183 -17.25 -4.56 -11.13
N SER A 184 -18.39 -5.07 -11.58
CA SER A 184 -19.48 -5.48 -10.69
C SER A 184 -19.05 -6.60 -9.72
N THR A 185 -18.31 -7.59 -10.21
CA THR A 185 -17.90 -8.76 -9.41
C THR A 185 -17.03 -8.38 -8.22
N GLN A 186 -16.04 -7.50 -8.42
CA GLN A 186 -15.20 -7.05 -7.33
C GLN A 186 -15.92 -6.02 -6.45
N TRP A 187 -16.81 -5.19 -6.99
CA TRP A 187 -17.66 -4.29 -6.20
C TRP A 187 -18.54 -5.04 -5.22
N ASP A 188 -19.24 -6.08 -5.69
CA ASP A 188 -20.11 -6.91 -4.85
C ASP A 188 -19.28 -7.66 -3.80
N TRP A 189 -18.11 -8.16 -4.19
CA TRP A 189 -17.16 -8.75 -3.26
C TRP A 189 -16.69 -7.73 -2.21
N LEU A 190 -16.26 -6.53 -2.58
CA LEU A 190 -15.78 -5.50 -1.65
C LEU A 190 -16.85 -5.14 -0.63
N LYS A 191 -18.09 -4.88 -1.09
CA LYS A 191 -19.23 -4.61 -0.23
C LYS A 191 -19.47 -5.74 0.76
N SER A 192 -19.31 -7.00 0.34
CA SER A 192 -19.45 -8.14 1.24
C SER A 192 -18.33 -8.20 2.30
N GLN A 193 -17.08 -7.88 1.92
CA GLN A 193 -15.94 -7.99 2.83
C GLN A 193 -15.97 -6.98 3.95
N VAL A 194 -16.38 -5.73 3.66
CA VAL A 194 -16.44 -4.66 4.67
C VAL A 194 -17.60 -4.82 5.66
N THR A 195 -18.48 -5.82 5.50
CA THR A 195 -19.50 -6.17 6.51
C THR A 195 -18.92 -6.95 7.70
N GLN A 196 -17.73 -7.53 7.55
CA GLN A 196 -17.01 -8.16 8.65
C GLN A 196 -16.70 -7.11 9.72
N GLU A 197 -16.80 -7.46 10.99
CA GLU A 197 -16.49 -6.53 12.08
C GLU A 197 -14.99 -6.21 12.12
N HIS A 198 -14.63 -4.92 12.08
CA HIS A 198 -13.25 -4.45 12.11
C HIS A 198 -13.15 -3.04 12.72
N ASP A 199 -12.07 -2.80 13.48
CA ASP A 199 -11.77 -1.50 14.09
C ASP A 199 -11.01 -0.59 13.14
N ILE A 200 -10.19 -1.19 12.26
CA ILE A 200 -9.33 -0.51 11.29
C ILE A 200 -9.50 -1.19 9.94
N LEU A 201 -9.71 -0.40 8.89
CA LEU A 201 -9.62 -0.84 7.49
C LEU A 201 -8.36 -0.27 6.87
N ILE A 202 -7.47 -1.14 6.40
CA ILE A 202 -6.36 -0.79 5.51
C ILE A 202 -6.73 -1.24 4.10
N LEU A 203 -7.09 -0.28 3.26
CA LEU A 203 -7.52 -0.50 1.87
C LEU A 203 -6.37 -0.17 0.91
N ALA A 204 -5.76 -1.18 0.32
CA ALA A 204 -4.71 -0.99 -0.68
C ALA A 204 -5.31 -0.80 -2.08
N SER A 205 -4.88 0.26 -2.76
CA SER A 205 -5.19 0.54 -4.16
C SER A 205 -3.92 0.92 -4.88
N SER A 206 -3.61 0.30 -6.02
CA SER A 206 -2.34 0.57 -6.69
C SER A 206 -2.21 2.02 -7.20
N ILE A 207 -3.34 2.65 -7.54
CA ILE A 207 -3.43 4.06 -7.96
C ILE A 207 -4.11 4.92 -6.89
N GLN A 208 -3.80 6.22 -6.86
CA GLN A 208 -4.32 7.13 -5.82
C GLN A 208 -5.85 7.28 -5.84
N VAL A 209 -6.47 7.27 -4.66
CA VAL A 209 -7.94 7.36 -4.49
C VAL A 209 -8.38 8.81 -4.28
N LEU A 210 -7.75 9.51 -3.34
CA LEU A 210 -8.12 10.84 -2.88
C LEU A 210 -7.62 11.94 -3.81
N ALA A 211 -6.40 11.85 -4.33
CA ALA A 211 -5.84 12.87 -5.20
C ALA A 211 -6.74 13.17 -6.42
N THR A 212 -6.81 14.44 -6.82
CA THR A 212 -7.63 14.95 -7.93
C THR A 212 -6.87 15.79 -8.94
N GLU A 213 -5.77 16.45 -8.55
CA GLU A 213 -5.15 17.52 -9.36
C GLU A 213 -4.12 17.04 -10.39
N HIS A 214 -3.27 16.06 -10.06
CA HIS A 214 -2.16 15.65 -10.93
C HIS A 214 -2.66 15.08 -12.27
N ARG A 215 -1.82 15.03 -13.31
CA ARG A 215 -2.27 14.64 -14.66
C ARG A 215 -2.34 13.13 -14.94
N PHE A 216 -1.77 12.32 -14.05
CA PHE A 216 -1.58 10.87 -14.20
C PHE A 216 -2.82 10.07 -13.77
N GLU A 217 -2.74 8.75 -13.87
CA GLU A 217 -3.84 7.85 -13.54
C GLU A 217 -4.20 7.92 -12.06
N LYS A 218 -5.49 7.86 -11.75
CA LYS A 218 -6.07 7.92 -10.40
C LYS A 218 -7.56 7.60 -10.45
N TRP A 219 -8.16 7.36 -9.29
CA TRP A 219 -9.61 7.17 -9.16
C TRP A 219 -10.43 8.37 -9.63
N ALA A 220 -9.91 9.61 -9.52
CA ALA A 220 -10.61 10.80 -10.02
C ALA A 220 -10.77 10.81 -11.55
N ASN A 221 -10.11 9.90 -12.28
CA ASN A 221 -10.42 9.66 -13.69
C ASN A 221 -11.79 8.97 -13.89
N PHE A 222 -12.34 8.32 -12.87
CA PHE A 222 -13.66 7.68 -12.84
C PHE A 222 -14.51 8.25 -11.69
N PRO A 223 -15.04 9.49 -11.82
CA PRO A 223 -15.64 10.22 -10.69
C PRO A 223 -16.74 9.46 -9.96
N HIS A 224 -17.61 8.75 -10.69
CA HIS A 224 -18.73 7.99 -10.12
C HIS A 224 -18.29 6.74 -9.35
N GLU A 225 -17.21 6.08 -9.77
CA GLU A 225 -16.60 4.96 -9.04
C GLU A 225 -15.92 5.44 -7.78
N ARG A 226 -15.17 6.57 -7.87
CA ARG A 226 -14.55 7.22 -6.70
C ARG A 226 -15.60 7.65 -5.69
N GLU A 227 -16.67 8.30 -6.13
CA GLU A 227 -17.78 8.70 -5.26
C GLU A 227 -18.41 7.49 -4.57
N SER A 228 -18.68 6.42 -5.33
CA SER A 228 -19.22 5.17 -4.77
C SER A 228 -18.31 4.56 -3.71
N LEU A 229 -16.99 4.57 -3.91
CA LEU A 229 -16.02 4.07 -2.94
C LEU A 229 -16.02 4.92 -1.68
N LEU A 230 -15.88 6.25 -1.83
CA LEU A 230 -15.84 7.16 -0.68
C LEU A 230 -17.14 7.11 0.12
N ASN A 231 -18.29 6.99 -0.55
CA ASN A 231 -19.58 6.83 0.12
C ASN A 231 -19.64 5.52 0.91
N LEU A 232 -19.20 4.40 0.33
CA LEU A 232 -19.12 3.12 1.04
C LEU A 232 -18.24 3.24 2.29
N LEU A 233 -17.02 3.79 2.15
CA LEU A 233 -16.07 3.92 3.25
C LEU A 233 -16.59 4.83 4.37
N ASN A 234 -17.27 5.93 4.02
CA ASN A 234 -17.88 6.83 5.00
C ASN A 234 -19.07 6.23 5.76
N THR A 235 -19.61 5.08 5.32
CA THR A 235 -20.66 4.36 6.08
C THR A 235 -20.11 3.47 7.18
N LEU A 236 -18.79 3.21 7.18
CA LEU A 236 -18.14 2.32 8.14
C LEU A 236 -17.84 3.08 9.44
N ASP A 237 -17.94 2.38 10.57
CA ASP A 237 -17.55 2.95 11.87
C ASP A 237 -16.05 2.78 12.17
N SER A 238 -15.32 2.09 11.31
CA SER A 238 -13.89 1.82 11.45
C SER A 238 -13.01 3.05 11.15
N ASN A 239 -11.75 3.00 11.59
CA ASN A 239 -10.72 3.93 11.15
C ASN A 239 -10.23 3.52 9.76
N ILE A 240 -10.31 4.42 8.78
CA ILE A 240 -10.05 4.09 7.38
C ILE A 240 -8.72 4.69 6.91
N LEU A 241 -7.80 3.83 6.50
CA LEU A 241 -6.55 4.19 5.86
C LEU A 241 -6.44 3.51 4.49
N ILE A 242 -6.36 4.33 3.45
CA ILE A 242 -6.02 3.89 2.10
C ILE A 242 -4.50 3.90 1.98
N ILE A 243 -3.91 2.88 1.35
CA ILE A 243 -2.49 2.87 0.98
C ILE A 243 -2.33 2.73 -0.54
N SER A 244 -1.46 3.52 -1.16
CA SER A 244 -1.35 3.60 -2.61
C SER A 244 0.07 3.77 -3.18
N GLY A 245 0.22 3.45 -4.48
CA GLY A 245 1.49 3.42 -5.22
C GLY A 245 1.48 4.28 -6.49
N ASP A 246 2.00 3.74 -7.61
CA ASP A 246 2.05 4.29 -8.99
C ASP A 246 2.86 5.59 -9.21
N ARG A 247 2.83 6.52 -8.26
CA ARG A 247 3.11 7.93 -8.55
C ARG A 247 4.58 8.29 -8.71
N HIS A 248 5.49 7.40 -8.32
CA HIS A 248 6.90 7.68 -8.06
C HIS A 248 7.07 8.88 -7.10
N ARG A 249 6.07 9.07 -6.23
CA ARG A 249 5.95 10.14 -5.26
C ARG A 249 5.17 9.66 -4.05
N ALA A 250 5.62 10.04 -2.86
CA ALA A 250 4.92 9.78 -1.60
C ALA A 250 4.22 11.02 -1.07
N GLY A 251 3.20 10.83 -0.26
CA GLY A 251 2.45 11.91 0.40
C GLY A 251 1.25 11.39 1.18
N PHE A 252 0.73 12.25 2.05
CA PHE A 252 -0.48 11.99 2.82
C PHE A 252 -1.64 12.82 2.33
N TYR A 253 -2.83 12.23 2.27
CA TYR A 253 -4.06 12.92 1.88
C TYR A 253 -5.15 12.63 2.89
N ARG A 254 -6.12 13.54 3.00
CA ARG A 254 -7.30 13.32 3.84
C ARG A 254 -8.54 13.95 3.23
N LYS A 255 -9.63 13.19 3.30
CA LYS A 255 -10.98 13.68 3.05
C LYS A 255 -11.90 13.14 4.14
N ASP A 256 -12.53 14.04 4.90
CA ASP A 256 -13.38 13.68 6.04
C ASP A 256 -12.60 12.85 7.07
N ASN A 257 -13.01 11.60 7.32
CA ASN A 257 -12.34 10.64 8.20
C ASN A 257 -11.53 9.57 7.44
N ILE A 258 -11.36 9.73 6.13
CA ILE A 258 -10.59 8.82 5.27
C ILE A 258 -9.21 9.43 5.04
N TYR A 259 -8.17 8.70 5.42
CA TYR A 259 -6.79 9.03 5.14
C TYR A 259 -6.28 8.20 3.97
N GLU A 260 -5.34 8.76 3.20
CA GLU A 260 -4.56 8.02 2.22
C GLU A 260 -3.08 8.26 2.43
N PHE A 261 -2.31 7.18 2.42
CA PHE A 261 -0.87 7.17 2.42
C PHE A 261 -0.35 6.60 1.09
N THR A 262 0.12 7.49 0.22
CA THR A 262 0.87 7.09 -0.98
C THR A 262 2.35 6.89 -0.64
N SER A 263 2.91 5.73 -0.94
CA SER A 263 4.32 5.38 -0.77
C SER A 263 4.88 4.89 -2.08
N SER A 264 5.51 5.80 -2.82
CA SER A 264 6.09 5.54 -4.11
C SER A 264 7.28 6.49 -4.30
N SER A 265 8.46 6.07 -4.73
CA SER A 265 8.87 4.73 -5.16
C SER A 265 10.05 4.23 -4.34
N ILE A 266 10.19 2.91 -4.26
CA ILE A 266 11.30 2.27 -3.55
C ILE A 266 12.65 2.58 -4.20
N ASN A 267 12.76 2.52 -5.53
CA ASN A 267 14.00 2.86 -6.24
C ASN A 267 13.78 3.53 -7.62
N LYS A 268 12.62 4.15 -7.84
CA LYS A 268 12.23 4.80 -9.10
C LYS A 268 11.93 6.28 -8.94
N GLY A 269 12.64 6.93 -8.02
CA GLY A 269 12.47 8.34 -7.73
C GLY A 269 12.63 9.21 -8.98
N ILE A 270 11.97 10.36 -8.96
CA ILE A 270 11.94 11.28 -10.09
C ILE A 270 12.53 12.63 -9.67
N PHE A 271 12.88 13.45 -10.66
CA PHE A 271 13.36 14.81 -10.37
C PHE A 271 12.31 15.60 -9.59
N PRO A 272 12.71 16.32 -8.52
CA PRO A 272 11.80 17.11 -7.73
C PRO A 272 11.04 18.12 -8.59
N TYR A 273 9.71 18.07 -8.49
CA TYR A 273 8.83 19.08 -9.05
C TYR A 273 7.67 19.32 -8.10
N TYR A 274 7.18 20.54 -8.04
CA TYR A 274 6.06 20.88 -7.17
C TYR A 274 4.75 20.26 -7.68
N GLU A 275 4.04 19.57 -6.80
CA GLU A 275 2.68 19.04 -7.02
C GLU A 275 1.91 19.27 -5.73
N THR A 276 0.63 19.65 -5.84
CA THR A 276 -0.24 19.90 -4.69
C THR A 276 -1.64 19.41 -5.01
N ASP A 277 -2.43 19.18 -3.97
CA ASP A 277 -3.85 18.85 -4.06
C ASP A 277 -4.60 19.54 -2.92
N ALA A 278 -5.91 19.81 -3.09
CA ALA A 278 -6.73 20.37 -2.02
C ALA A 278 -6.87 19.42 -0.82
N LEU A 279 -6.65 18.12 -1.03
CA LEU A 279 -6.73 17.07 -0.01
C LEU A 279 -5.36 16.67 0.55
N LEU A 280 -4.26 17.25 0.04
CA LEU A 280 -2.90 16.96 0.50
C LEU A 280 -2.69 17.46 1.94
N ILE A 281 -2.06 16.63 2.76
CA ILE A 281 -1.53 17.00 4.07
C ILE A 281 -0.01 17.11 3.95
N GLY A 282 0.52 18.29 4.24
CA GLY A 282 1.96 18.54 4.18
C GLY A 282 2.47 18.60 2.75
N ASP A 283 3.64 18.01 2.50
CA ASP A 283 4.31 18.00 1.21
C ASP A 283 4.30 16.61 0.56
N THR A 284 4.84 16.54 -0.65
CA THR A 284 5.06 15.29 -1.36
C THR A 284 6.54 15.08 -1.70
N TYR A 285 6.95 13.82 -1.76
CA TYR A 285 8.38 13.45 -1.80
C TYR A 285 8.65 12.56 -3.01
N THR A 286 9.60 12.96 -3.86
CA THR A 286 9.91 12.31 -5.16
C THR A 286 11.18 11.48 -5.13
N GLN A 287 12.01 11.64 -4.09
CA GLN A 287 13.18 10.81 -3.85
C GLN A 287 12.76 9.38 -3.49
N ASN A 288 13.66 8.41 -3.66
CA ASN A 288 13.45 7.03 -3.23
C ASN A 288 13.03 7.00 -1.75
N ASN A 289 11.93 6.32 -1.49
CA ASN A 289 11.30 6.29 -0.18
C ASN A 289 10.53 4.97 0.04
N TYR A 290 10.21 4.72 1.29
CA TYR A 290 9.29 3.67 1.72
C TYR A 290 8.40 4.19 2.84
N GLY A 291 7.31 3.45 3.09
CA GLY A 291 6.35 3.77 4.12
C GLY A 291 6.43 2.82 5.30
N ILE A 292 6.21 3.36 6.50
CA ILE A 292 6.03 2.59 7.73
C ILE A 292 4.71 3.00 8.37
N ILE A 293 3.95 2.00 8.80
CA ILE A 293 2.76 2.15 9.64
C ILE A 293 3.05 1.41 10.94
N GLU A 294 3.09 2.14 12.04
CA GLU A 294 3.23 1.60 13.38
C GLU A 294 1.86 1.60 14.06
N PHE A 295 1.46 0.45 14.57
CA PHE A 295 0.21 0.27 15.27
C PHE A 295 0.45 0.41 16.77
N TYR A 296 -0.28 1.35 17.39
CA TYR A 296 -0.36 1.55 18.84
C TYR A 296 -1.77 1.22 19.34
N GLU A 297 -1.99 1.25 20.66
CA GLU A 297 -3.31 0.99 21.24
C GLU A 297 -4.38 1.98 20.75
N ASP A 298 -4.02 3.27 20.72
CA ASP A 298 -4.94 4.38 20.47
C ASP A 298 -4.62 5.19 19.19
N SER A 299 -3.58 4.85 18.44
CA SER A 299 -3.23 5.55 17.20
C SER A 299 -2.50 4.68 16.17
N LEU A 300 -2.52 5.16 14.92
CA LEU A 300 -1.58 4.74 13.88
C LEU A 300 -0.56 5.85 13.68
N GLN A 301 0.73 5.51 13.69
CA GLN A 301 1.78 6.43 13.29
C GLN A 301 2.28 6.06 11.90
N LEU A 302 2.18 6.99 10.97
CA LEU A 302 2.57 6.83 9.57
C LEU A 302 3.86 7.61 9.33
N PHE A 303 4.80 7.00 8.62
CA PHE A 303 6.07 7.63 8.28
C PHE A 303 6.40 7.43 6.81
N ILE A 304 6.71 8.52 6.12
CA ILE A 304 7.43 8.50 4.84
C ILE A 304 8.91 8.59 5.19
N LYS A 305 9.70 7.58 4.82
CA LYS A 305 11.14 7.56 5.08
C LYS A 305 11.90 7.43 3.78
N SER A 306 13.00 8.17 3.66
CA SER A 306 13.94 7.99 2.55
C SER A 306 14.59 6.60 2.57
N GLU A 307 15.22 6.19 1.47
CA GLU A 307 16.04 4.97 1.41
C GLU A 307 17.19 4.90 2.45
N ASN A 308 17.50 5.98 3.15
CA ASN A 308 18.49 6.08 4.24
C ASN A 308 17.84 6.26 5.63
N MET A 309 16.60 5.82 5.81
CA MET A 309 15.82 5.90 7.06
C MET A 309 15.51 7.31 7.60
N THR A 310 15.91 8.37 6.90
CA THR A 310 15.52 9.74 7.28
C THR A 310 14.02 9.91 7.14
N VAL A 311 13.34 10.32 8.22
CA VAL A 311 11.91 10.67 8.20
C VAL A 311 11.73 11.94 7.38
N LEU A 312 11.00 11.81 6.27
CA LEU A 312 10.66 12.91 5.38
C LEU A 312 9.37 13.60 5.85
N GLU A 313 8.39 12.80 6.27
CA GLU A 313 7.09 13.26 6.76
C GLU A 313 6.52 12.23 7.71
N SER A 314 5.68 12.67 8.66
CA SER A 314 4.96 11.78 9.56
C SER A 314 3.55 12.27 9.84
N LEU A 315 2.63 11.34 10.05
CA LEU A 315 1.25 11.65 10.40
C LEU A 315 0.76 10.68 11.49
N GLU A 316 0.12 11.22 12.52
CA GLU A 316 -0.58 10.43 13.53
C GLU A 316 -2.09 10.43 13.24
N ILE A 317 -2.69 9.25 13.23
CA ILE A 317 -4.14 9.07 13.10
C ILE A 317 -4.65 8.50 14.43
N PRO A 318 -5.42 9.27 15.23
CA PRO A 318 -6.04 8.74 16.42
C PRO A 318 -7.10 7.68 16.04
N LEU A 319 -7.11 6.57 16.77
CA LEU A 319 -8.11 5.54 16.65
C LEU A 319 -9.34 5.90 17.50
N LYS A 320 -10.52 5.63 16.96
CA LYS A 320 -11.80 5.70 17.68
C LYS A 320 -11.90 4.73 18.86
#